data_AF-A0A7H1KNG9-F1
#
_entry.id   AF-A0A7H1KNG9-F1
#
_cell.length_a   1.000
_cell.length_b   1.000
_cell.length_c   1.000
_cell.angle_alpha   90.00
_cell.angle_beta   90.00
_cell.angle_gamma   90.00
#
_symmetry.space_group_name_H-M   'P 1'
#
loop_
_entity.id
_entity.type
_entity.pdbx_description
1 polymer ?
#
loop_
_entity_poly.entity_id
_entity_poly.type
_entity_poly.pdbx_seq_one_letter_code
_entity_poly.pdbx_strand_id
1 'polypeptide(L)'
;MLVFCIIVTSIVATGLGALKFLRTRVTTVPTKSVFSTRNTFLWTNILLVVIAFVCFWGLTYSFVSQHLFDTKVIIPQEFFNAWCFIPAILLILLTGVCMAYGRIHDTSLKYILLFVFALSLLLAMLPDHKLLDSGGEFYQTSSIIIKALGSISVWAFVPTFLFAFIAIMSKLSMDLRRMHGRMRFRTTGINFVHIGFVLVIASVIVTTSFDISSSVVYDVDELGTKKDMGGGWSMELAEFDVFQNPDGTWTQTAHLNVYKDGKPYCSGATGFTRTKHFGDVHDPMINRGIARDVYAQFSGTRSHISTEAVIPISVKIIPGVPLLWAGCILMLIGIYGIIISIYLLEIKKRELLTRAIRGDIT
;
A
#
# COMPACT_ATOMS: atom_id res chain seq x y z
N MET A 1 -23.23 -8.69 -16.91
CA MET A 1 -22.83 -7.88 -18.09
C MET A 1 -21.61 -6.99 -17.84
N LEU A 2 -21.59 -6.15 -16.80
CA LEU A 2 -20.48 -5.20 -16.54
C LEU A 2 -19.09 -5.85 -16.45
N VAL A 3 -18.97 -6.96 -15.72
CA VAL A 3 -17.71 -7.71 -15.56
C VAL A 3 -17.23 -8.31 -16.88
N PHE A 4 -18.15 -8.87 -17.67
CA PHE A 4 -17.83 -9.39 -19.00
C PHE A 4 -17.34 -8.26 -19.93
N CYS A 5 -17.98 -7.09 -19.88
CA CYS A 5 -17.53 -5.91 -20.63
C CYS A 5 -16.14 -5.46 -20.19
N ILE A 6 -15.82 -5.46 -18.88
CA ILE A 6 -14.48 -5.07 -18.40
C ILE A 6 -13.40 -6.08 -18.82
N ILE A 7 -13.69 -7.38 -18.75
CA ILE A 7 -12.75 -8.42 -19.20
C ILE A 7 -12.49 -8.30 -20.70
N VAL A 8 -13.54 -8.16 -21.50
CA VAL A 8 -13.43 -8.02 -22.96
C VAL A 8 -12.68 -6.75 -23.32
N THR A 9 -13.02 -5.61 -22.72
CA THR A 9 -12.33 -4.33 -22.97
C THR A 9 -10.86 -4.36 -22.52
N SER A 10 -10.54 -5.07 -21.43
CA SER A 10 -9.15 -5.20 -20.95
C SER A 10 -8.31 -6.09 -21.87
N ILE A 11 -8.86 -7.21 -22.35
CA ILE A 11 -8.21 -8.09 -23.33
C ILE A 11 -8.00 -7.33 -24.64
N VAL A 12 -9.01 -6.62 -25.12
CA VAL A 12 -8.93 -5.81 -26.35
C VAL A 12 -7.92 -4.68 -26.21
N ALA A 13 -7.91 -3.93 -25.10
CA ALA A 13 -6.97 -2.84 -24.86
C ALA A 13 -5.52 -3.36 -24.77
N THR A 14 -5.31 -4.47 -24.06
CA THR A 14 -3.98 -5.11 -23.94
C THR A 14 -3.52 -5.66 -25.29
N GLY A 15 -4.41 -6.31 -26.04
CA GLY A 15 -4.15 -6.81 -27.39
C GLY A 15 -3.79 -5.70 -28.37
N LEU A 16 -4.56 -4.61 -28.39
CA LEU A 16 -4.28 -3.44 -29.23
C LEU A 16 -2.97 -2.73 -28.83
N GLY A 17 -2.69 -2.66 -27.53
CA GLY A 17 -1.43 -2.13 -27.00
C GLY A 17 -0.22 -2.95 -27.44
N ALA A 18 -0.31 -4.28 -27.32
CA ALA A 18 0.72 -5.22 -27.76
C ALA A 18 0.91 -5.19 -29.29
N LEU A 19 -0.19 -5.13 -30.05
CA LEU A 19 -0.15 -5.10 -31.51
C LEU A 19 0.43 -3.78 -32.04
N LYS A 20 0.10 -2.64 -31.41
CA LYS A 20 0.74 -1.35 -31.68
C LYS A 20 2.23 -1.38 -31.35
N PHE A 21 2.61 -1.96 -30.21
CA PHE A 21 3.99 -2.12 -29.79
C PHE A 21 4.81 -2.94 -30.80
N LEU A 22 4.26 -4.07 -31.24
CA LEU A 22 4.87 -4.94 -32.27
C LEU A 22 4.98 -4.23 -33.63
N ARG A 23 3.93 -3.51 -34.04
CA ARG A 23 3.91 -2.77 -35.32
C ARG A 23 4.92 -1.61 -35.36
N THR A 24 5.24 -1.01 -34.21
CA THR A 24 6.27 0.04 -34.12
C THR A 24 7.72 -0.45 -34.11
N ARG A 25 7.99 -1.77 -34.20
CA ARG A 25 9.35 -2.29 -34.38
C ARG A 25 9.75 -2.32 -35.87
N VAL A 26 10.13 -1.16 -36.39
CA VAL A 26 11.07 -1.06 -37.51
C VAL A 26 12.08 0.03 -37.16
N THR A 27 13.28 -0.39 -36.76
CA THR A 27 14.60 0.21 -37.06
C THR A 27 15.64 -0.44 -36.15
N THR A 28 16.67 -1.00 -36.79
CA THR A 28 17.88 -1.56 -36.18
C THR A 28 18.70 -0.44 -35.55
N VAL A 29 18.47 -0.18 -34.26
CA VAL A 29 19.31 0.68 -33.44
C VAL A 29 20.31 -0.23 -32.70
N PRO A 30 21.60 0.13 -32.60
CA PRO A 30 22.60 -0.66 -31.87
C PRO A 30 22.08 -0.97 -30.45
N THR A 31 22.45 -2.15 -29.95
CA THR A 31 22.02 -2.69 -28.65
C THR A 31 22.37 -1.72 -27.51
N LYS A 32 21.46 -0.81 -27.21
CA LYS A 32 21.55 0.03 -26.03
C LYS A 32 21.49 -0.88 -24.80
N SER A 33 22.32 -0.56 -23.80
CA SER A 33 22.38 -1.21 -22.49
C SER A 33 21.00 -1.67 -22.00
N VAL A 34 20.93 -2.87 -21.40
CA VAL A 34 19.68 -3.44 -20.85
C VAL A 34 18.97 -2.44 -19.94
N PHE A 35 19.74 -1.58 -19.26
CA PHE A 35 19.29 -0.51 -18.37
C PHE A 35 18.88 0.80 -19.06
N SER A 36 18.69 0.81 -20.38
CA SER A 36 18.25 2.03 -21.08
C SER A 36 16.92 2.54 -20.52
N THR A 37 16.75 3.86 -20.46
CA THR A 37 15.54 4.50 -19.94
C THR A 37 14.24 4.01 -20.61
N ARG A 38 14.32 3.62 -21.89
CA ARG A 38 13.19 3.05 -22.63
C ARG A 38 12.81 1.66 -22.13
N ASN A 39 13.80 0.81 -21.86
CA ASN A 39 13.57 -0.53 -21.35
C ASN A 39 13.06 -0.48 -19.91
N THR A 40 13.65 0.36 -19.06
CA THR A 40 13.22 0.48 -17.67
C THR A 40 11.81 1.06 -17.55
N PHE A 41 11.44 2.03 -18.39
CA PHE A 41 10.07 2.52 -18.47
C PHE A 41 9.07 1.42 -18.89
N LEU A 42 9.41 0.60 -19.89
CA LEU A 42 8.56 -0.50 -20.34
C LEU A 42 8.35 -1.55 -19.24
N TRP A 43 9.43 -1.96 -18.56
CA TRP A 43 9.35 -2.89 -17.44
C TRP A 43 8.51 -2.33 -16.29
N THR A 44 8.61 -1.03 -16.00
CA THR A 44 7.80 -0.36 -14.97
C THR A 44 6.32 -0.49 -15.29
N ASN A 45 5.93 -0.21 -16.54
CA ASN A 45 4.54 -0.30 -16.97
C ASN A 45 4.01 -1.74 -16.92
N ILE A 46 4.81 -2.73 -17.32
CA ILE A 46 4.43 -4.14 -17.24
C ILE A 46 4.17 -4.52 -15.77
N LEU A 47 5.07 -4.17 -14.85
CA LEU A 47 4.90 -4.47 -13.43
C LEU A 47 3.65 -3.80 -12.83
N LEU A 48 3.41 -2.53 -13.18
CA LEU A 48 2.20 -1.81 -12.76
C LEU A 48 0.93 -2.48 -13.30
N VAL A 49 0.92 -2.91 -14.57
CA VAL A 49 -0.21 -3.63 -15.17
C VAL A 49 -0.44 -4.97 -14.47
N VAL A 50 0.62 -5.71 -14.13
CA VAL A 50 0.50 -6.97 -13.39
C VAL A 50 -0.11 -6.74 -12.01
N ILE A 51 0.40 -5.78 -11.23
CA ILE A 51 -0.16 -5.46 -9.90
C ILE A 51 -1.61 -5.01 -10.04
N ALA A 52 -1.90 -4.11 -10.99
CA ALA A 52 -3.26 -3.64 -11.23
C ALA A 52 -4.21 -4.78 -11.61
N PHE A 53 -3.76 -5.72 -12.44
CA PHE A 53 -4.54 -6.90 -12.81
C PHE A 53 -4.84 -7.79 -11.59
N VAL A 54 -3.83 -8.08 -10.76
CA VAL A 54 -4.01 -8.90 -9.55
C VAL A 54 -4.99 -8.22 -8.58
N CYS A 55 -4.81 -6.93 -8.29
CA CYS A 55 -5.69 -6.17 -7.42
C CYS A 55 -7.12 -6.10 -7.99
N PHE A 56 -7.25 -5.78 -9.28
CA PHE A 56 -8.54 -5.70 -9.95
C PHE A 56 -9.27 -7.04 -9.92
N TRP A 57 -8.60 -8.14 -10.28
CA TRP A 57 -9.21 -9.47 -10.29
C TRP A 57 -9.57 -9.93 -8.88
N GLY A 58 -8.68 -9.78 -7.90
CA GLY A 58 -8.95 -10.20 -6.51
C GLY A 58 -10.17 -9.49 -5.92
N LEU A 59 -10.30 -8.17 -6.13
CA LEU A 59 -11.43 -7.39 -5.63
C LEU A 59 -12.73 -7.70 -6.40
N THR A 60 -12.66 -7.82 -7.73
CA THR A 60 -13.86 -8.08 -8.54
C THR A 60 -14.34 -9.52 -8.45
N TYR A 61 -13.46 -10.49 -8.21
CA TYR A 61 -13.86 -11.89 -8.06
C TYR A 61 -14.74 -12.11 -6.83
N SER A 62 -14.47 -11.45 -5.70
CA SER A 62 -15.36 -11.50 -4.53
C SER A 62 -16.76 -10.98 -4.85
N PHE A 63 -16.86 -9.91 -5.64
CA PHE A 63 -18.15 -9.40 -6.10
C PHE A 63 -18.84 -10.35 -7.09
N VAL A 64 -18.09 -10.88 -8.06
CA VAL A 64 -18.58 -11.80 -9.10
C VAL A 64 -19.11 -13.10 -8.49
N SER A 65 -18.35 -13.71 -7.58
CA SER A 65 -18.72 -14.98 -6.95
C SER A 65 -20.03 -14.87 -6.17
N GLN A 66 -20.21 -13.77 -5.44
CA GLN A 66 -21.44 -13.53 -4.70
C GLN A 66 -22.67 -13.36 -5.60
N HIS A 67 -22.55 -12.71 -6.76
CA HIS A 67 -23.71 -12.35 -7.59
C HIS A 67 -23.96 -13.27 -8.78
N LEU A 68 -22.95 -14.01 -9.24
CA LEU A 68 -23.07 -14.91 -10.40
C LEU A 68 -23.04 -16.39 -10.01
N PHE A 69 -22.37 -16.73 -8.91
CA PHE A 69 -22.19 -18.12 -8.48
C PHE A 69 -22.84 -18.40 -7.13
N ASP A 70 -23.58 -17.44 -6.56
CA ASP A 70 -24.22 -17.49 -5.23
C ASP A 70 -23.27 -18.00 -4.11
N THR A 71 -21.97 -17.78 -4.29
CA THR A 71 -20.92 -18.23 -3.37
C THR A 71 -20.16 -17.01 -2.86
N LYS A 72 -20.25 -16.76 -1.55
CA LYS A 72 -19.54 -15.64 -0.93
C LYS A 72 -18.07 -16.02 -0.73
N VAL A 73 -17.24 -15.75 -1.72
CA VAL A 73 -15.79 -15.96 -1.61
C VAL A 73 -15.09 -14.65 -1.27
N ILE A 74 -14.57 -14.56 -0.05
CA ILE A 74 -13.75 -13.42 0.39
C ILE A 74 -12.30 -13.77 0.08
N ILE A 75 -11.66 -12.99 -0.79
CA ILE A 75 -10.23 -13.17 -1.10
C ILE A 75 -9.41 -12.64 0.08
N PRO A 76 -8.59 -13.48 0.73
CA PRO A 76 -7.85 -13.11 1.93
C PRO A 76 -6.61 -12.26 1.57
N GLN A 77 -6.05 -11.53 2.53
CA GLN A 77 -4.92 -10.61 2.32
C GLN A 77 -3.68 -11.33 1.77
N GLU A 78 -3.50 -12.57 2.20
CA GLU A 78 -2.44 -13.51 1.83
C GLU A 78 -2.36 -13.72 0.32
N PHE A 79 -3.50 -13.70 -0.38
CA PHE A 79 -3.53 -13.75 -1.84
C PHE A 79 -2.78 -12.56 -2.45
N PHE A 80 -3.09 -11.34 -2.00
CA PHE A 80 -2.44 -10.14 -2.52
C PHE A 80 -0.96 -10.11 -2.14
N ASN A 81 -0.61 -10.51 -0.91
CA ASN A 81 0.77 -10.61 -0.48
C ASN A 81 1.58 -11.56 -1.38
N ALA A 82 1.07 -12.76 -1.66
CA ALA A 82 1.76 -13.75 -2.50
C ALA A 82 2.00 -13.25 -3.94
N TRP A 83 1.02 -12.58 -4.53
CA TRP A 83 1.07 -12.20 -5.95
C TRP A 83 1.66 -10.80 -6.22
N CYS A 84 1.55 -9.87 -5.28
CA CYS A 84 2.02 -8.50 -5.45
C CYS A 84 3.42 -8.25 -4.87
N PHE A 85 3.90 -9.05 -3.91
CA PHE A 85 5.16 -8.77 -3.21
C PHE A 85 6.37 -8.70 -4.15
N ILE A 86 6.58 -9.72 -5.00
CA ILE A 86 7.70 -9.73 -5.95
C ILE A 86 7.58 -8.58 -6.96
N PRO A 87 6.43 -8.38 -7.66
CA PRO A 87 6.27 -7.23 -8.54
C PRO A 87 6.53 -5.88 -7.87
N ALA A 88 6.09 -5.70 -6.62
CA ALA A 88 6.29 -4.47 -5.86
C ALA A 88 7.78 -4.22 -5.55
N ILE A 89 8.52 -5.24 -5.12
CA ILE A 89 9.98 -5.14 -4.90
C ILE A 89 10.69 -4.82 -6.21
N LEU A 90 10.36 -5.51 -7.30
CA LEU A 90 10.95 -5.22 -8.61
C LEU A 90 10.67 -3.79 -9.07
N LEU A 91 9.48 -3.26 -8.76
CA LEU A 91 9.09 -1.91 -9.11
C LEU A 91 9.88 -0.85 -8.29
N ILE A 92 10.14 -1.12 -7.00
CA ILE A 92 11.05 -0.30 -6.19
C ILE A 92 12.48 -0.36 -6.76
N LEU A 93 12.98 -1.55 -7.07
CA LEU A 93 14.33 -1.73 -7.64
C LEU A 93 14.50 -0.94 -8.93
N LEU A 94 13.52 -1.05 -9.81
CA LEU A 94 13.50 -0.39 -11.11
C LEU A 94 13.40 1.13 -10.96
N THR A 95 12.64 1.60 -9.98
CA THR A 95 12.63 3.02 -9.59
C THR A 95 14.03 3.48 -9.19
N GLY A 96 14.74 2.73 -8.35
CA GLY A 96 16.13 3.01 -7.99
C GLY A 96 17.07 3.07 -9.20
N VAL A 97 16.97 2.07 -10.09
CA VAL A 97 17.74 2.02 -11.35
C VAL A 97 17.49 3.25 -12.21
N CYS A 98 16.22 3.63 -12.41
CA CYS A 98 15.84 4.81 -13.19
C CYS A 98 16.43 6.11 -12.61
N MET A 99 16.55 6.20 -11.29
CA MET A 99 17.08 7.39 -10.62
C MET A 99 18.60 7.43 -10.60
N ALA A 100 19.25 6.26 -10.58
CA ALA A 100 20.69 6.10 -10.69
C ALA A 100 21.23 6.19 -12.13
N TYR A 101 20.38 5.91 -13.13
CA TYR A 101 20.76 5.88 -14.53
C TYR A 101 21.37 7.21 -15.01
N GLY A 102 22.50 7.13 -15.73
CA GLY A 102 23.26 8.28 -16.21
C GLY A 102 24.03 9.05 -15.14
N ARG A 103 23.92 8.66 -13.85
CA ARG A 103 24.71 9.21 -12.74
C ARG A 103 25.80 8.25 -12.28
N ILE A 104 25.53 6.96 -12.34
CA ILE A 104 26.46 5.89 -11.98
C ILE A 104 26.88 5.19 -13.27
N HIS A 105 28.17 4.84 -13.39
CA HIS A 105 28.65 4.02 -14.50
C HIS A 105 27.95 2.66 -14.52
N ASP A 106 27.59 2.17 -15.72
CA ASP A 106 26.88 0.90 -15.91
C ASP A 106 27.56 -0.28 -15.18
N THR A 107 28.90 -0.30 -15.14
CA THR A 107 29.67 -1.33 -14.43
C THR A 107 29.42 -1.29 -12.92
N SER A 108 29.51 -0.10 -12.30
CA SER A 108 29.24 0.07 -10.87
C SER A 108 27.78 -0.23 -10.54
N LEU A 109 26.84 0.16 -11.41
CA LEU A 109 25.43 -0.14 -11.23
C LEU A 109 25.16 -1.65 -11.22
N LYS A 110 25.81 -2.43 -12.10
CA LYS A 110 25.71 -3.90 -12.09
C LYS A 110 26.19 -4.50 -10.78
N TYR A 111 27.32 -4.05 -10.24
CA TYR A 111 27.83 -4.54 -8.96
C TYR A 111 26.92 -4.17 -7.79
N ILE A 112 26.38 -2.95 -7.77
CA ILE A 112 25.39 -2.53 -6.76
C ILE A 112 24.13 -3.40 -6.85
N LEU A 113 23.62 -3.66 -8.05
CA LEU A 113 22.43 -4.51 -8.23
C LEU A 113 22.69 -5.96 -7.82
N LEU A 114 23.88 -6.50 -8.11
CA LEU A 114 24.28 -7.83 -7.66
C LEU A 114 24.37 -7.89 -6.13
N PHE A 115 24.93 -6.85 -5.51
CA PHE A 115 24.98 -6.72 -4.04
C PHE A 115 23.58 -6.63 -3.43
N VAL A 116 22.70 -5.79 -3.99
CA VAL A 116 21.29 -5.67 -3.55
C VAL A 116 20.57 -7.00 -3.70
N PHE A 117 20.77 -7.72 -4.80
CA PHE A 117 20.17 -9.03 -5.04
C PHE A 117 20.67 -10.08 -4.04
N ALA A 118 22.00 -10.18 -3.85
CA ALA A 118 22.60 -11.12 -2.90
C ALA A 118 22.14 -10.85 -1.46
N LEU A 119 22.10 -9.58 -1.05
CA LEU A 119 21.62 -9.19 0.28
C LEU A 119 20.12 -9.45 0.45
N SER A 120 19.32 -9.22 -0.59
CA SER A 120 17.88 -9.52 -0.56
C SER A 120 17.64 -11.02 -0.44
N LEU A 121 18.44 -11.85 -1.12
CA LEU A 121 18.37 -13.31 -1.02
C LEU A 121 18.77 -13.80 0.38
N LEU A 122 19.82 -13.22 0.96
CA LEU A 122 20.23 -13.54 2.34
C LEU A 122 19.12 -13.21 3.34
N LEU A 123 18.52 -12.01 3.23
CA LEU A 123 17.43 -11.60 4.11
C LEU A 123 16.14 -12.39 3.86
N ALA A 124 15.87 -12.84 2.64
CA ALA A 124 14.75 -13.71 2.31
C ALA A 124 14.77 -15.04 3.08
N MET A 125 15.96 -15.52 3.46
CA MET A 125 16.13 -16.78 4.18
C MET A 125 15.93 -16.67 5.70
N LEU A 126 15.74 -15.46 6.25
CA LEU A 126 15.50 -15.29 7.68
C LEU A 126 14.23 -16.06 8.11
N PRO A 127 14.26 -16.76 9.25
CA PRO A 127 13.11 -17.55 9.71
C PRO A 127 11.94 -16.68 10.17
N ASP A 128 12.23 -15.44 10.55
CA ASP A 128 11.31 -14.51 11.15
C ASP A 128 10.53 -13.68 10.09
N HIS A 129 9.30 -13.26 10.45
CA HIS A 129 8.39 -12.45 9.63
C HIS A 129 8.26 -12.97 8.18
N LYS A 130 7.74 -14.19 8.02
CA LYS A 130 7.42 -14.78 6.71
C LYS A 130 6.29 -14.02 6.04
N LEU A 131 6.32 -13.96 4.71
CA LEU A 131 5.32 -13.26 3.91
C LEU A 131 3.91 -13.82 4.13
N LEU A 132 3.79 -15.14 4.30
CA LEU A 132 2.56 -15.83 4.62
C LEU A 132 2.72 -16.59 5.94
N ASP A 133 1.66 -16.60 6.75
CA ASP A 133 1.60 -17.45 7.93
C ASP A 133 1.57 -18.93 7.53
N SER A 134 2.64 -19.65 7.89
CA SER A 134 2.73 -21.09 7.63
C SER A 134 1.65 -21.91 8.32
N GLY A 135 1.07 -21.41 9.43
CA GLY A 135 -0.05 -22.06 10.12
C GLY A 135 -1.41 -21.80 9.48
N GLY A 136 -1.51 -20.78 8.62
CA GLY A 136 -2.76 -20.34 8.03
C GLY A 136 -3.35 -21.32 7.02
N GLU A 137 -4.68 -21.39 6.97
CA GLU A 137 -5.44 -22.23 6.03
C GLU A 137 -5.06 -21.94 4.57
N PHE A 138 -4.89 -20.66 4.23
CA PHE A 138 -4.45 -20.23 2.89
C PHE A 138 -3.10 -20.85 2.51
N TYR A 139 -2.12 -20.81 3.42
CA TYR A 139 -0.80 -21.38 3.16
C TYR A 139 -0.88 -22.90 3.01
N GLN A 140 -1.60 -23.58 3.91
CA GLN A 140 -1.65 -25.04 3.95
C GLN A 140 -2.34 -25.66 2.73
N THR A 141 -3.41 -25.02 2.24
CA THR A 141 -4.18 -25.46 1.06
C THR A 141 -3.55 -25.03 -0.27
N SER A 142 -2.57 -24.12 -0.22
CA SER A 142 -1.94 -23.56 -1.41
C SER A 142 -0.95 -24.50 -2.11
N SER A 143 -0.69 -24.20 -3.39
CA SER A 143 0.29 -24.92 -4.21
C SER A 143 1.73 -24.75 -3.69
N ILE A 144 2.63 -25.65 -4.10
CA ILE A 144 4.04 -25.60 -3.71
C ILE A 144 4.72 -24.28 -4.09
N ILE A 145 4.29 -23.66 -5.19
CA ILE A 145 4.83 -22.37 -5.65
C ILE A 145 4.45 -21.26 -4.66
N ILE A 146 3.19 -21.20 -4.23
CA ILE A 146 2.74 -20.21 -3.26
C ILE A 146 3.36 -20.46 -1.89
N LYS A 147 3.54 -21.72 -1.48
CA LYS A 147 4.26 -22.05 -0.25
C LYS A 147 5.72 -21.58 -0.29
N ALA A 148 6.41 -21.78 -1.41
CA ALA A 148 7.78 -21.30 -1.62
C ALA A 148 7.86 -19.77 -1.57
N LEU A 149 6.92 -19.07 -2.21
CA LEU A 149 6.83 -17.61 -2.18
C LEU A 149 6.49 -17.08 -0.79
N GLY A 150 5.55 -17.71 -0.09
CA GLY A 150 5.14 -17.32 1.26
C GLY A 150 6.20 -17.56 2.32
N SER A 151 7.11 -18.51 2.07
CA SER A 151 8.28 -18.79 2.92
C SER A 151 9.39 -17.74 2.81
N ILE A 152 9.27 -16.78 1.90
CA ILE A 152 10.21 -15.66 1.79
C ILE A 152 9.99 -14.73 2.98
N SER A 153 11.06 -14.37 3.68
CA SER A 153 10.98 -13.35 4.72
C SER A 153 10.73 -11.98 4.10
N VAL A 154 9.85 -11.22 4.73
CA VAL A 154 9.49 -9.86 4.29
C VAL A 154 10.74 -8.98 4.23
N TRP A 155 11.72 -9.19 5.12
CA TRP A 155 13.00 -8.46 5.16
C TRP A 155 13.76 -8.39 3.82
N ALA A 156 13.49 -9.29 2.88
CA ALA A 156 14.02 -9.24 1.51
C ALA A 156 13.78 -7.91 0.77
N PHE A 157 12.76 -7.13 1.16
CA PHE A 157 12.47 -5.83 0.52
C PHE A 157 13.48 -4.73 0.90
N VAL A 158 14.14 -4.84 2.07
CA VAL A 158 14.92 -3.75 2.67
C VAL A 158 16.09 -3.28 1.80
N PRO A 159 16.94 -4.16 1.23
CA PRO A 159 18.07 -3.72 0.39
C PRO A 159 17.59 -2.96 -0.84
N THR A 160 16.48 -3.43 -1.42
CA THR A 160 15.86 -2.82 -2.59
C THR A 160 15.28 -1.44 -2.26
N PHE A 161 14.59 -1.32 -1.12
CA PHE A 161 14.12 -0.04 -0.59
C PHE A 161 15.26 0.94 -0.34
N LEU A 162 16.31 0.53 0.37
CA LEU A 162 17.45 1.39 0.70
C LEU A 162 18.16 1.86 -0.56
N PHE A 163 18.41 0.97 -1.52
CA PHE A 163 19.00 1.33 -2.81
C PHE A 163 18.16 2.39 -3.54
N ALA A 164 16.85 2.16 -3.68
CA ALA A 164 15.98 3.10 -4.37
C ALA A 164 15.90 4.45 -3.64
N PHE A 165 15.73 4.43 -2.32
CA PHE A 165 15.64 5.62 -1.49
C PHE A 165 16.92 6.46 -1.56
N ILE A 166 18.09 5.84 -1.43
CA ILE A 166 19.39 6.52 -1.55
C ILE A 166 19.60 7.09 -2.96
N ALA A 167 19.24 6.34 -4.01
CA ALA A 167 19.32 6.82 -5.39
C ALA A 167 18.42 8.04 -5.63
N ILE A 168 17.21 8.05 -5.08
CA ILE A 168 16.29 9.20 -5.19
C ILE A 168 16.82 10.39 -4.38
N MET A 169 17.28 10.17 -3.14
CA MET A 169 17.77 11.24 -2.27
C MET A 169 19.04 11.91 -2.80
N SER A 170 19.99 11.12 -3.32
CA SER A 170 21.20 11.65 -3.96
C SER A 170 20.86 12.50 -5.19
N LYS A 171 19.91 12.03 -6.01
CA LYS A 171 19.37 12.80 -7.14
C LYS A 171 18.70 14.09 -6.69
N LEU A 172 17.82 14.03 -5.68
CA LEU A 172 17.12 15.19 -5.14
C LEU A 172 18.10 16.24 -4.63
N SER A 173 19.10 15.84 -3.85
CA SER A 173 20.15 16.74 -3.33
C SER A 173 20.90 17.44 -4.46
N MET A 174 21.27 16.69 -5.50
CA MET A 174 21.97 17.25 -6.66
C MET A 174 21.07 18.22 -7.45
N ASP A 175 19.81 17.85 -7.67
CA ASP A 175 18.86 18.68 -8.42
C ASP A 175 18.52 19.98 -7.67
N LEU A 176 18.43 19.93 -6.33
CA LEU A 176 18.26 21.12 -5.49
C LEU A 176 19.46 22.07 -5.54
N ARG A 177 20.68 21.55 -5.69
CA ARG A 177 21.92 22.36 -5.77
C ARG A 177 22.15 22.94 -7.17
N ARG A 178 21.78 22.22 -8.22
CA ARG A 178 22.11 22.59 -9.61
C ARG A 178 20.99 23.32 -10.34
N MET A 179 19.73 23.01 -10.02
CA MET A 179 18.58 23.51 -10.78
C MET A 179 17.99 24.76 -10.11
N HIS A 180 17.67 25.75 -10.93
CA HIS A 180 17.12 27.03 -10.48
C HIS A 180 15.76 27.33 -11.16
N GLY A 181 14.98 28.20 -10.52
CA GLY A 181 13.68 28.67 -11.01
C GLY A 181 12.72 27.53 -11.35
N ARG A 182 12.05 27.64 -12.51
CA ARG A 182 11.06 26.67 -13.01
C ARG A 182 11.55 25.22 -12.99
N MET A 183 12.81 25.00 -13.36
CA MET A 183 13.34 23.65 -13.51
C MET A 183 13.60 22.98 -12.14
N ARG A 184 13.84 23.78 -11.09
CA ARG A 184 13.88 23.28 -9.71
C ARG A 184 12.54 22.68 -9.31
N PHE A 185 11.43 23.41 -9.51
CA PHE A 185 10.09 22.91 -9.17
C PHE A 185 9.74 21.62 -9.91
N ARG A 186 10.05 21.53 -11.22
CA ARG A 186 9.81 20.31 -12.00
C ARG A 186 10.58 19.13 -11.45
N THR A 187 11.89 19.29 -11.28
CA THR A 187 12.77 18.17 -10.95
C THR A 187 12.61 17.73 -9.50
N THR A 188 12.50 18.69 -8.57
CA THR A 188 12.16 18.40 -7.17
C THR A 188 10.78 17.74 -7.06
N GLY A 189 9.79 18.22 -7.82
CA GLY A 189 8.47 17.63 -7.86
C GLY A 189 8.48 16.16 -8.31
N ILE A 190 9.21 15.86 -9.40
CA ILE A 190 9.43 14.47 -9.87
C ILE A 190 10.07 13.62 -8.77
N ASN A 191 11.11 14.13 -8.11
CA ASN A 191 11.79 13.38 -7.05
C ASN A 191 10.86 13.10 -5.86
N PHE A 192 10.06 14.07 -5.42
CA PHE A 192 9.08 13.88 -4.34
C PHE A 192 8.00 12.84 -4.68
N VAL A 193 7.52 12.79 -5.92
CA VAL A 193 6.62 11.72 -6.36
C VAL A 193 7.27 10.35 -6.20
N HIS A 194 8.54 10.18 -6.59
CA HIS A 194 9.23 8.89 -6.48
C HIS A 194 9.57 8.54 -5.02
N ILE A 195 9.96 9.51 -4.17
CA ILE A 195 10.14 9.26 -2.73
C ILE A 195 8.81 8.79 -2.16
N GLY A 196 7.74 9.54 -2.38
CA GLY A 196 6.44 9.22 -1.82
C GLY A 196 5.93 7.85 -2.28
N PHE A 197 6.12 7.51 -3.55
CA PHE A 197 5.82 6.19 -4.10
C PHE A 197 6.57 5.05 -3.39
N VAL A 198 7.90 5.19 -3.20
CA VAL A 198 8.71 4.18 -2.51
C VAL A 198 8.31 4.06 -1.03
N LEU A 199 7.97 5.17 -0.37
CA LEU A 199 7.47 5.18 1.01
C LEU A 199 6.09 4.51 1.14
N VAL A 200 5.19 4.72 0.18
CA VAL A 200 3.87 4.07 0.17
C VAL A 200 4.03 2.55 0.07
N ILE A 201 4.83 2.04 -0.87
CA ILE A 201 5.03 0.59 -0.99
C ILE A 201 5.70 0.02 0.25
N ALA A 202 6.76 0.66 0.76
CA ALA A 202 7.43 0.23 1.98
C ALA A 202 6.47 0.22 3.17
N SER A 203 5.63 1.25 3.29
CA SER A 203 4.63 1.32 4.34
C SER A 203 3.61 0.20 4.23
N VAL A 204 3.09 -0.10 3.03
CA VAL A 204 2.13 -1.20 2.85
C VAL A 204 2.76 -2.51 3.34
N ILE A 205 3.99 -2.82 2.89
CA ILE A 205 4.72 -4.02 3.33
C ILE A 205 4.87 -4.06 4.85
N VAL A 206 5.18 -2.93 5.50
CA VAL A 206 5.30 -2.88 6.96
C VAL A 206 3.94 -3.09 7.65
N THR A 207 2.89 -2.42 7.17
CA THR A 207 1.55 -2.48 7.77
C THR A 207 0.89 -3.85 7.64
N THR A 208 1.22 -4.63 6.61
CA THR A 208 0.62 -5.94 6.33
C THR A 208 1.37 -7.12 6.94
N SER A 209 2.61 -6.89 7.38
CA SER A 209 3.53 -7.97 7.78
C SER A 209 3.98 -7.89 9.24
N PHE A 210 3.76 -6.74 9.89
CA PHE A 210 4.16 -6.50 11.28
C PHE A 210 2.97 -6.06 12.15
N ASP A 211 1.75 -6.22 11.65
CA ASP A 211 0.55 -5.96 12.45
C ASP A 211 0.37 -7.03 13.54
N ILE A 212 -0.21 -6.60 14.66
CA ILE A 212 -0.65 -7.49 15.72
C ILE A 212 -2.17 -7.49 15.69
N SER A 213 -2.77 -8.62 15.36
CA SER A 213 -4.21 -8.80 15.30
C SER A 213 -4.66 -9.77 16.40
N SER A 214 -5.61 -9.36 17.23
CA SER A 214 -6.20 -10.21 18.28
C SER A 214 -7.72 -10.06 18.29
N SER A 215 -8.40 -11.15 18.64
CA SER A 215 -9.84 -11.15 18.90
C SER A 215 -10.05 -11.47 20.37
N VAL A 216 -10.45 -10.45 21.13
CA VAL A 216 -10.69 -10.57 22.57
C VAL A 216 -12.19 -10.63 22.79
N VAL A 217 -12.63 -11.60 23.58
CA VAL A 217 -14.05 -11.74 23.96
C VAL A 217 -14.17 -11.38 25.42
N TYR A 218 -15.10 -10.48 25.76
CA TYR A 218 -15.45 -10.16 27.14
C TYR A 218 -16.83 -10.70 27.48
N ASP A 219 -16.97 -11.22 28.69
CA ASP A 219 -18.27 -11.42 29.31
C ASP A 219 -18.73 -10.10 29.98
N VAL A 220 -20.04 -9.94 30.19
CA VAL A 220 -20.59 -8.73 30.83
C VAL A 220 -20.01 -8.49 32.23
N ASP A 221 -19.66 -9.57 32.93
CA ASP A 221 -19.12 -9.52 34.29
C ASP A 221 -17.61 -9.21 34.33
N GLU A 222 -16.95 -9.15 33.18
CA GLU A 222 -15.51 -8.88 33.04
C GLU A 222 -15.18 -7.42 32.71
N LEU A 223 -16.12 -6.49 32.91
CA LEU A 223 -15.88 -5.05 32.76
C LEU A 223 -14.73 -4.59 33.66
N GLY A 224 -13.85 -3.74 33.12
CA GLY A 224 -12.66 -3.25 33.80
C GLY A 224 -11.51 -4.26 33.90
N THR A 225 -11.67 -5.49 33.41
CA THR A 225 -10.56 -6.47 33.37
C THR A 225 -9.66 -6.26 32.16
N LYS A 226 -8.36 -6.51 32.34
CA LYS A 226 -7.37 -6.44 31.27
C LYS A 226 -7.15 -7.81 30.66
N LYS A 227 -7.28 -7.92 29.34
CA LYS A 227 -6.94 -9.13 28.57
C LYS A 227 -5.69 -8.88 27.72
N ASP A 228 -4.79 -9.86 27.73
CA ASP A 228 -3.55 -9.83 26.94
C ASP A 228 -3.86 -10.04 25.45
N MET A 229 -3.24 -9.22 24.61
CA MET A 229 -3.29 -9.30 23.15
C MET A 229 -1.97 -9.80 22.55
N GLY A 230 -0.97 -10.07 23.39
CA GLY A 230 0.36 -10.49 22.98
C GLY A 230 1.28 -9.33 22.64
N GLY A 231 2.58 -9.60 22.59
CA GLY A 231 3.59 -8.59 22.28
C GLY A 231 3.61 -7.41 23.27
N GLY A 232 3.18 -7.64 24.51
CA GLY A 232 3.07 -6.64 25.58
C GLY A 232 1.88 -5.69 25.44
N TRP A 233 0.95 -5.96 24.53
CA TRP A 233 -0.29 -5.19 24.39
C TRP A 233 -1.40 -5.81 25.22
N SER A 234 -2.17 -4.99 25.93
CA SER A 234 -3.39 -5.44 26.60
C SER A 234 -4.52 -4.46 26.35
N MET A 235 -5.75 -4.95 26.44
CA MET A 235 -6.96 -4.15 26.30
C MET A 235 -7.84 -4.36 27.52
N GLU A 236 -8.68 -3.38 27.79
CA GLU A 236 -9.72 -3.40 28.81
C GLU A 236 -11.01 -2.88 28.21
N LEU A 237 -12.12 -3.58 28.48
CA LEU A 237 -13.46 -3.07 28.23
C LEU A 237 -13.89 -2.25 29.45
N ALA A 238 -13.83 -0.93 29.34
CA ALA A 238 -14.08 -0.01 30.45
C ALA A 238 -15.57 0.19 30.73
N GLU A 239 -16.36 0.32 29.67
CA GLU A 239 -17.80 0.59 29.74
C GLU A 239 -18.49 0.00 28.50
N PHE A 240 -19.77 -0.38 28.67
CA PHE A 240 -20.58 -0.92 27.59
C PHE A 240 -21.99 -0.34 27.66
N ASP A 241 -22.32 0.47 26.66
CA ASP A 241 -23.59 1.18 26.58
C ASP A 241 -24.49 0.57 25.52
N VAL A 242 -25.79 0.51 25.84
CA VAL A 242 -26.82 0.13 24.89
C VAL A 242 -27.92 1.18 24.94
N PHE A 243 -28.15 1.86 23.83
CA PHE A 243 -29.19 2.89 23.74
C PHE A 243 -29.99 2.77 22.45
N GLN A 244 -31.22 3.27 22.50
CA GLN A 244 -32.10 3.34 21.35
C GLN A 244 -32.01 4.73 20.71
N ASN A 245 -31.73 4.77 19.42
CA ASN A 245 -31.69 5.98 18.62
C ASN A 245 -33.10 6.53 18.35
N PRO A 246 -33.23 7.84 17.99
CA PRO A 246 -34.53 8.45 17.65
C PRO A 246 -35.26 7.77 16.48
N ASP A 247 -34.54 7.08 15.59
CA ASP A 247 -35.09 6.31 14.48
C ASP A 247 -35.58 4.90 14.90
N GLY A 248 -35.49 4.58 16.19
CA GLY A 248 -35.89 3.30 16.78
C GLY A 248 -34.83 2.20 16.68
N THR A 249 -33.67 2.46 16.07
CA THR A 249 -32.56 1.49 16.00
C THR A 249 -31.82 1.40 17.33
N TRP A 250 -31.24 0.23 17.63
CA TRP A 250 -30.42 0.03 18.83
C TRP A 250 -28.95 0.13 18.47
N THR A 251 -28.22 0.97 19.20
CA THR A 251 -26.77 1.10 19.11
C THR A 251 -26.14 0.55 20.38
N GLN A 252 -25.12 -0.28 20.19
CA GLN A 252 -24.30 -0.84 21.25
C GLN A 252 -22.90 -0.24 21.12
N THR A 253 -22.37 0.34 22.20
CA THR A 253 -21.07 1.02 22.22
C THR A 253 -20.18 0.40 23.28
N ALA A 254 -18.98 -0.01 22.88
CA ALA A 254 -17.95 -0.53 23.76
C ALA A 254 -16.83 0.50 23.94
N HIS A 255 -16.58 0.92 25.17
CA HIS A 255 -15.51 1.85 25.53
C HIS A 255 -14.26 1.05 25.92
N LEU A 256 -13.15 1.36 25.25
CA LEU A 256 -11.93 0.57 25.31
C LEU A 256 -10.76 1.39 25.80
N ASN A 257 -9.97 0.78 26.68
CA ASN A 257 -8.64 1.27 27.07
C ASN A 257 -7.59 0.28 26.56
N VAL A 258 -6.60 0.79 25.84
CA VAL A 258 -5.49 0.00 25.30
C VAL A 258 -4.21 0.39 26.02
N TYR A 259 -3.44 -0.62 26.41
CA TYR A 259 -2.21 -0.50 27.17
C TYR A 259 -1.05 -1.14 26.44
N LYS A 260 0.14 -0.55 26.60
CA LYS A 260 1.40 -1.10 26.13
C LYS A 260 2.36 -1.25 27.32
N ASP A 261 2.78 -2.48 27.58
CA ASP A 261 3.68 -2.86 28.68
C ASP A 261 3.16 -2.32 30.04
N GLY A 262 1.84 -2.45 30.24
CA GLY A 262 1.12 -1.99 31.44
C GLY A 262 0.79 -0.50 31.49
N LYS A 263 1.36 0.32 30.60
CA LYS A 263 1.11 1.78 30.56
C LYS A 263 -0.07 2.12 29.64
N PRO A 264 -0.94 3.08 30.02
CA PRO A 264 -2.01 3.54 29.14
C PRO A 264 -1.44 4.06 27.82
N TYR A 265 -1.98 3.57 26.70
CA TYR A 265 -1.58 3.99 25.36
C TYR A 265 -2.64 4.89 24.73
N CYS A 266 -3.88 4.42 24.65
CA CYS A 266 -5.01 5.20 24.16
C CYS A 266 -6.35 4.68 24.71
N SER A 267 -7.37 5.53 24.66
CA SER A 267 -8.76 5.17 24.91
C SER A 267 -9.65 5.61 23.76
N GLY A 268 -10.82 4.99 23.64
CA GLY A 268 -11.81 5.30 22.61
C GLY A 268 -13.05 4.43 22.73
N ALA A 269 -13.96 4.57 21.78
CA ALA A 269 -15.18 3.77 21.73
C ALA A 269 -15.35 3.17 20.34
N THR A 270 -15.95 1.98 20.29
CA THR A 270 -16.38 1.35 19.04
C THR A 270 -17.85 0.96 19.16
N GLY A 271 -18.63 1.26 18.12
CA GLY A 271 -20.07 1.06 18.08
C GLY A 271 -20.50 -0.01 17.08
N PHE A 272 -21.67 -0.58 17.34
CA PHE A 272 -22.39 -1.46 16.42
C PHE A 272 -23.87 -1.08 16.40
N THR A 273 -24.41 -0.87 15.20
CA THR A 273 -25.82 -0.55 14.98
C THR A 273 -26.35 -1.38 13.82
N ARG A 274 -27.46 -2.09 14.03
CA ARG A 274 -28.16 -2.80 12.96
C ARG A 274 -29.31 -1.95 12.45
N THR A 275 -29.24 -1.55 11.18
CA THR A 275 -30.25 -0.72 10.51
C THR A 275 -30.99 -1.54 9.45
N LYS A 276 -32.28 -1.21 9.21
CA LYS A 276 -33.06 -1.87 8.15
C LYS A 276 -32.56 -1.53 6.74
N HIS A 277 -32.02 -0.32 6.55
CA HIS A 277 -31.61 0.19 5.24
C HIS A 277 -30.17 -0.18 4.86
N PHE A 278 -29.23 -0.10 5.81
CA PHE A 278 -27.80 -0.30 5.56
C PHE A 278 -27.27 -1.60 6.14
N GLY A 279 -28.10 -2.38 6.83
CA GLY A 279 -27.69 -3.60 7.51
C GLY A 279 -26.82 -3.29 8.73
N ASP A 280 -25.75 -4.06 8.90
CA ASP A 280 -24.81 -3.95 10.02
C ASP A 280 -23.86 -2.76 9.79
N VAL A 281 -23.97 -1.73 10.65
CA VAL A 281 -23.14 -0.54 10.66
C VAL A 281 -22.17 -0.63 11.84
N HIS A 282 -20.88 -0.59 11.54
CA HIS A 282 -19.81 -0.61 12.54
C HIS A 282 -19.19 0.77 12.63
N ASP A 283 -19.00 1.26 13.86
CA ASP A 283 -18.23 2.46 14.16
C ASP A 283 -16.90 2.03 14.80
N PRO A 284 -15.81 1.92 14.03
CA PRO A 284 -14.55 1.44 14.57
C PRO A 284 -13.85 2.50 15.40
N MET A 285 -13.24 2.08 16.51
CA MET A 285 -12.28 2.91 17.23
C MET A 285 -11.00 3.02 16.41
N ILE A 286 -10.57 4.26 16.12
CA ILE A 286 -9.31 4.53 15.43
C ILE A 286 -8.49 5.52 16.26
N ASN A 287 -7.38 5.05 16.82
CA ASN A 287 -6.38 5.93 17.43
C ASN A 287 -5.15 6.01 16.53
N ARG A 288 -4.82 7.22 16.06
CA ARG A 288 -3.67 7.46 15.17
C ARG A 288 -2.46 7.89 15.97
N GLY A 289 -1.37 7.15 15.88
CA GLY A 289 -0.12 7.44 16.58
C GLY A 289 1.00 7.88 15.64
N ILE A 290 2.15 8.24 16.21
CA ILE A 290 3.35 8.62 15.44
C ILE A 290 4.08 7.38 14.88
N ALA A 291 3.94 6.22 15.53
CA ALA A 291 4.60 4.99 15.13
C ALA A 291 3.63 3.87 14.74
N ARG A 292 2.46 3.83 15.38
CA ARG A 292 1.47 2.76 15.25
C ARG A 292 0.07 3.35 15.35
N ASP A 293 -0.86 2.76 14.61
CA ASP A 293 -2.28 3.03 14.74
C ASP A 293 -2.95 1.86 15.46
N VAL A 294 -3.95 2.17 16.27
CA VAL A 294 -4.80 1.18 16.95
C VAL A 294 -6.17 1.22 16.29
N TYR A 295 -6.58 0.10 15.75
CA TYR A 295 -7.92 -0.10 15.18
C TYR A 295 -8.63 -1.14 16.03
N ALA A 296 -9.79 -0.80 16.59
CA ALA A 296 -10.65 -1.76 17.26
C ALA A 296 -12.06 -1.73 16.67
N GLN A 297 -12.63 -2.91 16.46
CA GLN A 297 -13.95 -3.07 15.87
C GLN A 297 -14.78 -4.04 16.70
N PHE A 298 -15.95 -3.55 17.11
CA PHE A 298 -16.99 -4.34 17.72
C PHE A 298 -18.03 -4.79 16.67
N SER A 299 -18.47 -6.04 16.77
CA SER A 299 -19.39 -6.66 15.79
C SER A 299 -20.77 -7.02 16.38
N GLY A 300 -21.14 -6.39 17.48
CA GLY A 300 -22.38 -6.69 18.21
C GLY A 300 -22.20 -7.86 19.18
N THR A 301 -23.07 -7.91 20.19
CA THR A 301 -23.12 -9.04 21.12
C THR A 301 -23.62 -10.30 20.43
N ARG A 302 -23.06 -11.44 20.82
CA ARG A 302 -23.60 -12.75 20.45
C ARG A 302 -24.34 -13.33 21.66
N SER A 303 -25.63 -13.54 21.52
CA SER A 303 -26.43 -14.31 22.48
C SER A 303 -26.98 -15.53 21.75
N HIS A 304 -26.53 -16.72 22.16
CA HIS A 304 -27.28 -17.95 21.90
C HIS A 304 -28.27 -18.13 23.06
N ILE A 305 -29.44 -18.72 22.79
CA ILE A 305 -30.61 -18.82 23.69
C ILE A 305 -30.31 -19.47 25.07
N SER A 306 -29.10 -19.97 25.30
CA SER A 306 -28.65 -20.62 26.55
C SER A 306 -27.25 -20.19 27.04
N THR A 307 -26.68 -19.10 26.54
CA THR A 307 -25.35 -18.61 26.95
C THR A 307 -25.37 -17.11 27.24
N GLU A 308 -24.59 -16.69 28.23
CA GLU A 308 -24.37 -15.28 28.58
C GLU A 308 -23.92 -14.46 27.35
N ALA A 309 -24.30 -13.19 27.34
CA ALA A 309 -24.02 -12.31 26.22
C ALA A 309 -22.52 -11.98 26.18
N VAL A 310 -21.85 -12.38 25.11
CA VAL A 310 -20.42 -12.09 24.92
C VAL A 310 -20.22 -10.88 24.01
N ILE A 311 -19.18 -10.10 24.31
CA ILE A 311 -18.79 -8.89 23.59
C ILE A 311 -17.47 -9.17 22.84
N PRO A 312 -17.53 -9.62 21.57
CA PRO A 312 -16.34 -9.89 20.78
C PRO A 312 -15.77 -8.61 20.17
N ILE A 313 -14.50 -8.33 20.45
CA ILE A 313 -13.79 -7.14 19.98
C ILE A 313 -12.55 -7.59 19.20
N SER A 314 -12.48 -7.19 17.94
CA SER A 314 -11.30 -7.38 17.11
C SER A 314 -10.42 -6.14 17.21
N VAL A 315 -9.15 -6.33 17.56
CA VAL A 315 -8.17 -5.24 17.67
C VAL A 315 -7.00 -5.52 16.76
N LYS A 316 -6.54 -4.48 16.09
CA LYS A 316 -5.38 -4.50 15.21
C LYS A 316 -4.45 -3.33 15.54
N ILE A 317 -3.21 -3.65 15.86
CA ILE A 317 -2.13 -2.68 16.06
C ILE A 317 -1.30 -2.64 14.77
N ILE A 318 -1.35 -1.54 14.04
CA ILE A 318 -0.78 -1.43 12.70
C ILE A 318 0.43 -0.49 12.73
N PRO A 319 1.67 -0.99 12.59
CA PRO A 319 2.84 -0.14 12.48
C PRO A 319 2.94 0.50 11.09
N GLY A 320 3.58 1.67 11.02
CA GLY A 320 4.00 2.26 9.75
C GLY A 320 2.94 3.05 8.99
N VAL A 321 1.69 3.15 9.44
CA VAL A 321 0.65 3.99 8.81
C VAL A 321 1.10 5.46 8.62
N PRO A 322 1.85 6.09 9.55
CA PRO A 322 2.38 7.43 9.32
C PRO A 322 3.33 7.54 8.12
N LEU A 323 4.04 6.46 7.78
CA LEU A 323 4.90 6.41 6.59
C LEU A 323 4.06 6.40 5.30
N LEU A 324 2.90 5.72 5.31
CA LEU A 324 1.93 5.76 4.22
C LEU A 324 1.49 7.18 3.95
N TRP A 325 1.05 7.88 5.01
CA TRP A 325 0.59 9.28 4.92
C TRP A 325 1.70 10.21 4.46
N ALA A 326 2.92 10.08 5.01
CA ALA A 326 4.07 10.85 4.57
C ALA A 326 4.34 10.62 3.07
N GLY A 327 4.24 9.38 2.60
CA GLY A 327 4.37 9.05 1.19
C GLY A 327 3.30 9.73 0.32
N CYS A 328 2.03 9.64 0.70
CA CYS A 328 0.91 10.30 0.01
C CYS A 328 1.09 11.83 -0.04
N ILE A 329 1.45 12.45 1.07
CA ILE A 329 1.69 13.90 1.15
C ILE A 329 2.85 14.31 0.24
N LEU A 330 3.96 13.57 0.25
CA LEU A 330 5.09 13.84 -0.64
C LEU A 330 4.72 13.72 -2.12
N MET A 331 3.92 12.72 -2.49
CA MET A 331 3.41 12.60 -3.86
C MET A 331 2.55 13.81 -4.26
N LEU A 332 1.63 14.24 -3.39
CA LEU A 332 0.80 15.42 -3.62
C LEU A 332 1.65 16.68 -3.81
N ILE A 333 2.58 16.95 -2.88
CA ILE A 333 3.52 18.09 -3.00
C ILE A 333 4.32 18.00 -4.30
N GLY A 334 4.77 16.80 -4.67
CA GLY A 334 5.50 16.56 -5.90
C GLY A 334 4.69 16.89 -7.15
N ILE A 335 3.43 16.45 -7.20
CA ILE A 335 2.48 16.76 -8.29
C ILE A 335 2.26 18.27 -8.39
N TYR A 336 2.00 18.95 -7.27
CA TYR A 336 1.86 20.41 -7.24
C TYR A 336 3.12 21.11 -7.77
N GLY A 337 4.32 20.66 -7.40
CA GLY A 337 5.58 21.19 -7.92
C GLY A 337 5.70 21.07 -9.45
N ILE A 338 5.24 19.95 -10.02
CA ILE A 338 5.22 19.74 -11.48
C ILE A 338 4.20 20.70 -12.13
N ILE A 339 2.99 20.81 -11.58
CA ILE A 339 1.93 21.70 -12.09
C ILE A 339 2.39 23.16 -12.08
N ILE A 340 2.99 23.63 -10.97
CA ILE A 340 3.56 24.98 -10.86
C ILE A 340 4.60 25.21 -11.95
N SER A 341 5.45 24.22 -12.23
CA SER A 341 6.47 24.33 -13.28
C SER A 341 5.85 24.50 -14.68
N ILE A 342 4.76 23.78 -14.97
CA ILE A 342 4.01 23.90 -16.23
C ILE A 342 3.35 25.28 -16.32
N TYR A 343 2.73 25.74 -15.23
CA TYR A 343 2.11 27.06 -15.18
C TYR A 343 3.11 28.20 -15.42
N LEU A 344 4.29 28.13 -14.80
CA LEU A 344 5.38 29.10 -15.02
C LEU A 344 5.91 29.09 -16.46
N LEU A 345 5.92 27.92 -17.13
CA LEU A 345 6.26 27.84 -18.55
C LEU A 345 5.23 28.59 -19.40
N GLU A 346 3.95 28.42 -19.10
CA GLU A 346 2.88 29.05 -19.88
C GLU A 346 2.84 30.57 -19.70
N ILE A 347 3.06 31.07 -18.49
CA ILE A 347 3.22 32.53 -18.24
C ILE A 347 4.37 33.08 -19.08
N LYS A 348 5.55 32.46 -19.00
CA LYS A 348 6.73 32.92 -19.74
C LYS A 348 6.50 32.90 -21.25
N LYS A 349 5.77 31.90 -21.76
CA LYS A 349 5.40 31.80 -23.17
C LYS A 349 4.47 32.96 -23.58
N ARG A 350 3.47 33.30 -22.77
CA ARG A 350 2.56 34.44 -23.02
C ARG A 350 3.30 35.77 -22.99
N GLU A 351 4.23 35.94 -22.07
CA GLU A 351 5.07 37.14 -21.98
C GLU A 351 5.92 37.32 -23.25
N LEU A 352 6.59 36.26 -23.72
CA LEU A 352 7.38 36.28 -24.95
C LEU A 352 6.53 36.57 -26.19
N LEU A 353 5.33 35.98 -26.29
CA LEU A 353 4.39 36.28 -27.36
C LEU A 353 3.97 37.76 -27.35
N THR A 354 3.70 38.31 -26.16
CA THR A 354 3.31 39.73 -26.02
C THR A 354 4.45 40.66 -26.43
N ARG A 355 5.70 40.35 -26.05
CA ARG A 355 6.89 41.10 -26.46
C ARG A 355 7.14 41.00 -27.97
N ALA A 356 6.93 39.83 -28.56
CA ALA A 356 7.05 39.65 -30.01
C ALA A 356 6.02 40.49 -30.78
N ILE A 357 4.77 40.55 -30.31
CA ILE A 357 3.71 41.37 -30.92
C ILE A 357 4.03 42.87 -30.82
N ARG A 358 4.69 43.32 -29.74
CA ARG A 358 5.09 44.72 -29.56
C ARG A 358 6.33 45.14 -30.38
N GLY A 359 7.03 44.20 -31.01
CA GLY A 359 8.28 44.47 -31.71
C GLY A 359 9.49 44.67 -30.78
N ASP A 360 9.37 44.30 -29.50
CA ASP A 360 10.42 44.49 -28.49
C ASP A 360 11.51 43.40 -28.54
N ILE A 361 11.45 42.46 -29.49
CA ILE A 361 12.41 41.37 -29.66
C ILE A 361 13.11 41.56 -31.02
N THR A 362 14.24 42.26 -31.02
CA THR A 362 15.26 42.23 -32.09
C THR A 362 16.39 41.30 -31.72
#